data_AF-A0A3A8Q779-F1
#
_entry.id   AF-A0A3A8Q779-F1
#
_cell.length_a   1.000
_cell.length_b   1.000
_cell.length_c   1.000
_cell.angle_alpha   90.00
_cell.angle_beta   90.00
_cell.angle_gamma   90.00
#
_symmetry.space_group_name_H-M   'P 1'
#
loop_
_entity.id
_entity.type
_entity.pdbx_description
1 polymer ?
#
loop_
_entity_poly.entity_id
_entity_poly.type
_entity_poly.pdbx_seq_one_letter_code
_entity_poly.pdbx_strand_id
1 'polypeptide(L)'
;MGLWGACAPSGGGTVRASRDNVAPDGCAPATCSQAMVACGRTPDGCGGFIDCGDCQAGTCKEGRCVAPPVPAEPKKDPTGPISTCTPGCKPNESCVDNRCVCQRATCATLGLKCGTADDGCGGVLQCGACVPACQPDEMECCGACIPKSDGRCPENVHCPKANPLPTR
;
A
#
# COMPACT_ATOMS: atom_id res chain seq x y z
N MET A 1 23.19 -90.39 -3.45
CA MET A 1 22.91 -89.68 -4.72
C MET A 1 21.59 -88.95 -4.57
N GLY A 2 21.58 -87.63 -4.78
CA GLY A 2 20.40 -86.78 -4.67
C GLY A 2 20.49 -85.85 -3.46
N LEU A 3 20.47 -84.54 -3.73
CA LEU A 3 19.89 -83.48 -2.89
C LEU A 3 20.06 -82.15 -3.65
N TRP A 4 18.92 -81.57 -4.02
CA TRP A 4 18.81 -80.23 -4.59
C TRP A 4 19.35 -79.18 -3.60
N GLY A 5 20.15 -78.24 -4.10
CA GLY A 5 20.67 -77.10 -3.34
C GLY A 5 20.52 -75.83 -4.15
N ALA A 6 19.79 -74.88 -3.58
CA ALA A 6 19.29 -73.65 -4.18
C ALA A 6 20.37 -72.73 -4.76
N CYS A 7 20.03 -72.05 -5.87
CA CYS A 7 20.75 -70.90 -6.37
C CYS A 7 20.78 -69.78 -5.33
N ALA A 8 21.98 -69.38 -4.92
CA ALA A 8 22.24 -68.09 -4.32
C ALA A 8 23.14 -67.28 -5.26
N PRO A 9 22.72 -66.10 -5.72
CA PRO A 9 23.64 -65.03 -6.00
C PRO A 9 23.68 -64.08 -4.80
N SER A 10 24.85 -64.03 -4.20
CA SER A 10 25.35 -62.93 -3.38
C SER A 10 25.01 -61.59 -4.04
N GLY A 11 24.18 -60.82 -3.37
CA GLY A 11 23.80 -59.46 -3.76
C GLY A 11 23.59 -58.60 -2.53
N GLY A 12 24.53 -58.64 -1.59
CA GLY A 12 24.59 -57.72 -0.45
C GLY A 12 24.99 -56.32 -0.89
N GLY A 13 24.14 -55.68 -1.69
CA GLY A 13 24.16 -54.23 -1.89
C GLY A 13 23.10 -53.64 -0.98
N THR A 14 23.50 -53.08 0.16
CA THR A 14 22.67 -52.08 0.84
C THR A 14 22.57 -50.88 -0.11
N VAL A 15 21.64 -50.94 -1.07
CA VAL A 15 21.14 -49.73 -1.72
C VAL A 15 20.36 -49.00 -0.65
N ARG A 16 21.10 -48.16 0.07
CA ARG A 16 20.57 -47.05 0.84
C ARG A 16 19.47 -46.43 0.00
N ALA A 17 18.27 -46.33 0.58
CA ALA A 17 17.14 -45.63 -0.01
C ALA A 17 17.64 -44.32 -0.64
N SER A 18 17.81 -44.32 -1.96
CA SER A 18 18.25 -43.16 -2.69
C SER A 18 17.09 -42.19 -2.65
N ARG A 19 17.38 -40.97 -2.23
CA ARG A 19 16.45 -39.83 -2.15
C ARG A 19 16.08 -39.31 -3.54
N ASP A 20 16.07 -40.19 -4.53
CA ASP A 20 15.80 -39.89 -5.91
C ASP A 20 14.46 -40.53 -6.20
N ASN A 21 13.45 -39.71 -6.43
CA ASN A 21 12.04 -40.08 -6.63
C ASN A 21 11.83 -40.90 -7.92
N VAL A 22 12.63 -41.91 -8.23
CA VAL A 22 12.50 -42.74 -9.42
C VAL A 22 11.78 -44.04 -9.04
N ALA A 23 10.59 -44.24 -9.63
CA ALA A 23 9.86 -45.50 -9.54
C ALA A 23 10.65 -46.62 -10.26
N PRO A 24 10.51 -47.89 -9.84
CA PRO A 24 11.33 -49.00 -10.33
C PRO A 24 11.22 -49.30 -11.84
N ASP A 25 10.24 -48.71 -12.54
CA ASP A 25 10.00 -48.91 -13.99
C ASP A 25 10.67 -47.86 -14.89
N GLY A 26 11.57 -47.03 -14.36
CA GLY A 26 12.27 -45.99 -15.15
C GLY A 26 11.40 -44.78 -15.51
N CYS A 27 10.20 -44.69 -14.94
CA CYS A 27 9.34 -43.52 -15.05
C CYS A 27 9.74 -42.49 -13.98
N ALA A 28 10.14 -41.29 -14.43
CA ALA A 28 10.40 -40.18 -13.54
C ALA A 28 9.08 -39.43 -13.29
N PRO A 29 8.54 -39.43 -12.05
CA PRO A 29 7.29 -38.76 -11.72
C PRO A 29 7.43 -37.25 -11.94
N ALA A 30 6.38 -36.64 -12.49
CA ALA A 30 6.33 -35.20 -12.64
C ALA A 30 6.40 -34.50 -11.28
N THR A 31 7.09 -33.37 -11.20
CA THR A 31 7.06 -32.50 -10.01
C THR A 31 5.88 -31.53 -10.07
N CYS A 32 5.47 -30.98 -8.93
CA CYS A 32 4.40 -29.96 -8.86
C CYS A 32 4.65 -28.78 -9.82
N SER A 33 5.91 -28.33 -9.91
CA SER A 33 6.34 -27.28 -10.82
C SER A 33 6.22 -27.68 -12.30
N GLN A 34 6.49 -28.95 -12.63
CA GLN A 34 6.35 -29.48 -13.99
C GLN A 34 4.88 -29.66 -14.39
N ALA A 35 4.02 -30.00 -13.43
CA ALA A 35 2.58 -30.12 -13.62
C ALA A 35 1.84 -28.77 -13.52
N MET A 36 2.56 -27.65 -13.31
CA MET A 36 2.01 -26.29 -13.15
C MET A 36 0.93 -26.19 -12.06
N VAL A 37 1.03 -27.01 -11.01
CA VAL A 37 0.13 -27.00 -9.86
C VAL A 37 0.85 -26.49 -8.62
N ALA A 38 0.20 -25.59 -7.88
CA ALA A 38 0.71 -24.98 -6.66
C ALA A 38 0.18 -25.64 -5.39
N CYS A 39 -0.88 -26.44 -5.48
CA CYS A 39 -1.53 -27.11 -4.34
C CYS A 39 -2.30 -28.35 -4.80
N GLY A 40 -2.63 -29.23 -3.85
CA GLY A 40 -3.48 -30.40 -4.07
C GLY A 40 -2.75 -31.62 -4.64
N ARG A 41 -3.51 -32.71 -4.82
CA ARG A 41 -3.01 -34.01 -5.29
C ARG A 41 -3.31 -34.19 -6.77
N THR A 42 -2.28 -34.43 -7.58
CA THR A 42 -2.38 -34.62 -9.03
C THR A 42 -1.65 -35.90 -9.46
N PRO A 43 -2.09 -36.61 -10.52
CA PRO A 43 -1.34 -37.75 -11.05
C PRO A 43 0.07 -37.36 -11.48
N ASP A 44 1.02 -38.24 -11.20
CA ASP A 44 2.45 -38.03 -11.51
C ASP A 44 2.83 -38.43 -12.95
N GLY A 45 1.88 -38.98 -13.72
CA GLY A 45 2.07 -39.52 -15.07
C GLY A 45 2.69 -40.93 -15.13
N CYS A 46 3.04 -41.51 -13.98
CA CYS A 46 3.68 -42.81 -13.83
C CYS A 46 2.77 -43.84 -13.14
N GLY A 47 1.48 -43.53 -12.98
CA GLY A 47 0.51 -44.36 -12.26
C GLY A 47 0.46 -44.09 -10.75
N GLY A 48 1.25 -43.14 -10.26
CA GLY A 48 1.22 -42.61 -8.90
C GLY A 48 0.56 -41.24 -8.81
N PHE A 49 0.71 -40.60 -7.65
CA PHE A 49 0.20 -39.26 -7.40
C PHE A 49 1.26 -38.43 -6.67
N ILE A 50 1.39 -37.17 -7.04
CA ILE A 50 2.16 -36.18 -6.29
C ILE A 50 1.22 -35.33 -5.43
N ASP A 51 1.67 -34.99 -4.23
CA ASP A 51 0.97 -34.11 -3.30
C ASP A 51 1.72 -32.79 -3.20
N CYS A 52 1.09 -31.71 -3.68
CA CYS A 52 1.70 -30.38 -3.77
C CYS A 52 1.37 -29.50 -2.56
N GLY A 53 0.81 -30.09 -1.50
CA GLY A 53 0.45 -29.42 -0.27
C GLY A 53 -0.77 -28.51 -0.38
N ASP A 54 -1.06 -27.82 0.72
CA ASP A 54 -2.20 -26.93 0.86
C ASP A 54 -1.82 -25.45 0.67
N CYS A 55 -2.83 -24.62 0.39
CA CYS A 55 -2.65 -23.19 0.27
C CYS A 55 -2.53 -22.53 1.65
N GLN A 56 -1.53 -21.65 1.82
CA GLN A 56 -1.38 -20.81 3.02
C GLN A 56 -2.61 -19.91 3.27
N ALA A 57 -3.30 -19.50 2.20
CA ALA A 57 -4.55 -18.76 2.27
C ALA A 57 -5.49 -19.19 1.12
N GLY A 58 -6.78 -19.36 1.45
CA GLY A 58 -7.81 -19.73 0.48
C GLY A 58 -7.98 -21.22 0.26
N THR A 59 -8.52 -21.60 -0.89
CA THR A 59 -8.88 -22.97 -1.22
C THR A 59 -8.19 -23.42 -2.49
N CYS A 60 -7.69 -24.65 -2.51
CA CYS A 60 -7.12 -25.25 -3.71
C CYS A 60 -8.24 -25.63 -4.69
N LYS A 61 -8.23 -25.02 -5.87
CA LYS A 61 -9.15 -25.32 -6.98
C LYS A 61 -8.34 -25.54 -8.24
N GLU A 62 -8.47 -26.71 -8.84
CA GLU A 62 -7.77 -27.09 -10.09
C GLU A 62 -6.26 -26.84 -10.03
N GLY A 63 -5.63 -27.21 -8.91
CA GLY A 63 -4.18 -27.06 -8.72
C GLY A 63 -3.72 -25.62 -8.44
N ARG A 64 -4.62 -24.66 -8.29
CA ARG A 64 -4.31 -23.26 -7.98
C ARG A 64 -4.92 -22.82 -6.65
N CYS A 65 -4.14 -22.05 -5.90
CA CYS A 65 -4.64 -21.36 -4.72
C CYS A 65 -5.54 -20.20 -5.12
N VAL A 66 -6.83 -20.35 -4.87
CA VAL A 66 -7.81 -19.28 -5.04
C VAL A 66 -8.04 -18.69 -3.66
N ALA A 67 -7.68 -17.41 -3.50
CA ALA A 67 -8.00 -16.66 -2.31
C ALA A 67 -9.52 -16.74 -2.06
N PRO A 68 -9.97 -16.84 -0.80
CA PRO A 68 -11.40 -16.74 -0.53
C PRO A 68 -11.87 -15.38 -1.08
N PRO A 69 -13.15 -15.24 -1.49
CA PRO A 69 -13.69 -13.92 -1.77
C PRO A 69 -13.47 -13.10 -0.51
N VAL A 70 -12.53 -12.16 -0.56
CA VAL A 70 -12.37 -11.15 0.47
C VAL A 70 -13.74 -10.48 0.52
N PRO A 71 -14.49 -10.55 1.63
CA PRO A 71 -15.70 -9.74 1.75
C PRO A 71 -15.23 -8.33 1.42
N ALA A 72 -15.88 -7.70 0.42
CA ALA A 72 -15.54 -6.35 0.02
C ALA A 72 -15.49 -5.50 1.28
N GLU A 73 -14.29 -5.15 1.71
CA GLU A 73 -14.11 -4.24 2.82
C GLU A 73 -14.89 -2.99 2.43
N PRO A 74 -15.70 -2.41 3.34
CA PRO A 74 -16.45 -1.22 3.02
C PRO A 74 -15.41 -0.19 2.58
N LYS A 75 -15.55 0.30 1.33
CA LYS A 75 -14.76 1.40 0.81
C LYS A 75 -14.77 2.47 1.89
N LYS A 76 -13.61 2.72 2.50
CA LYS A 76 -13.45 3.79 3.49
C LYS A 76 -13.58 5.09 2.72
N ASP A 77 -14.82 5.51 2.55
CA ASP A 77 -15.19 6.79 1.99
C ASP A 77 -14.62 7.88 2.91
N PRO A 78 -13.72 8.76 2.44
CA PRO A 78 -13.08 9.77 3.29
C PRO A 78 -13.99 10.98 3.57
N THR A 79 -15.31 10.83 3.46
CA THR A 79 -16.27 11.94 3.57
C THR A 79 -16.97 11.98 4.94
N GLY A 80 -16.24 12.35 6.01
CA GLY A 80 -16.85 12.95 7.22
C GLY A 80 -16.65 12.25 8.58
N PRO A 81 -16.69 12.99 9.71
CA PRO A 81 -15.94 12.67 10.93
C PRO A 81 -16.67 11.71 11.89
N ILE A 82 -16.03 10.60 12.21
CA ILE A 82 -16.22 9.90 13.49
C ILE A 82 -14.85 9.94 14.15
N SER A 83 -14.57 10.96 14.95
CA SER A 83 -13.28 11.08 15.64
C SER A 83 -13.36 10.44 17.04
N THR A 84 -12.22 9.88 17.45
CA THR A 84 -11.84 9.39 18.80
C THR A 84 -10.32 9.35 18.71
N CYS A 85 -9.70 10.53 18.70
CA CYS A 85 -8.45 10.76 17.99
C CYS A 85 -7.25 10.00 18.59
N THR A 86 -6.71 9.03 17.87
CA THR A 86 -5.27 8.68 17.81
C THR A 86 -5.07 7.89 16.50
N PRO A 87 -4.19 8.28 15.55
CA PRO A 87 -3.48 9.56 15.33
C PRO A 87 -4.28 10.49 14.39
N GLY A 88 -5.61 10.41 14.44
CA GLY A 88 -6.47 10.84 13.34
C GLY A 88 -6.95 12.28 13.38
N CYS A 89 -6.05 13.27 13.27
CA CYS A 89 -6.36 14.64 12.84
C CYS A 89 -5.30 15.16 11.86
N LYS A 90 -5.68 16.10 10.98
CA LYS A 90 -4.75 16.73 10.01
C LYS A 90 -3.84 17.75 10.72
N PRO A 91 -2.70 18.13 10.11
CA PRO A 91 -1.97 19.31 10.55
C PRO A 91 -2.90 20.53 10.53
N ASN A 92 -2.89 21.33 11.61
CA ASN A 92 -3.80 22.46 11.87
C ASN A 92 -5.20 22.10 12.42
N GLU A 93 -5.39 20.89 12.95
CA GLU A 93 -6.59 20.50 13.70
C GLU A 93 -6.23 20.08 15.13
N SER A 94 -7.09 20.42 16.09
CA SER A 94 -6.99 19.96 17.48
C SER A 94 -8.13 19.00 17.80
N CYS A 95 -7.85 17.95 18.59
CA CYS A 95 -8.89 17.02 19.02
C CYS A 95 -9.63 17.60 20.23
N VAL A 96 -10.90 17.98 20.06
CA VAL A 96 -11.78 18.48 21.12
C VAL A 96 -13.04 17.62 21.12
N ASP A 97 -13.43 17.08 22.27
CA ASP A 97 -14.61 16.19 22.43
C ASP A 97 -14.66 15.03 21.43
N ASN A 98 -13.51 14.37 21.21
CA ASN A 98 -13.38 13.31 20.21
C ASN A 98 -13.78 13.79 18.81
N ARG A 99 -13.48 15.04 18.46
CA ARG A 99 -13.67 15.59 17.12
C ARG A 99 -12.47 16.40 16.72
N CYS A 100 -12.00 16.25 15.49
CA CYS A 100 -11.00 17.16 14.95
C CYS A 100 -11.68 18.49 14.65
N VAL A 101 -11.28 19.52 15.40
CA VAL A 101 -11.72 20.90 15.21
C VAL A 101 -10.57 21.64 14.55
N CYS A 102 -10.85 22.22 13.38
CA CYS A 102 -9.85 23.01 12.67
C CYS A 102 -9.52 24.26 13.47
N GLN A 103 -8.24 24.44 13.74
CA GLN A 103 -7.74 25.55 14.52
C GLN A 103 -7.37 26.67 13.55
N ARG A 104 -8.25 27.66 13.45
CA ARG A 104 -8.05 28.78 12.52
C ARG A 104 -6.78 29.51 12.87
N ALA A 105 -5.91 29.69 11.89
CA ALA A 105 -4.79 30.59 12.04
C ALA A 105 -5.30 32.04 12.19
N THR A 106 -4.51 32.88 12.83
CA THR A 106 -4.71 34.33 12.92
C THR A 106 -3.56 35.03 12.19
N CYS A 107 -3.76 36.30 11.83
CA CYS A 107 -2.70 37.12 11.23
C CYS A 107 -1.41 37.10 12.08
N ALA A 108 -1.56 37.16 13.41
CA ALA A 108 -0.42 37.12 14.33
C ALA A 108 0.30 35.77 14.32
N THR A 109 -0.43 34.65 14.32
CA THR A 109 0.18 33.30 14.29
C THR A 109 0.84 32.98 12.95
N LEU A 110 0.38 33.62 11.87
CA LEU A 110 0.98 33.51 10.54
C LEU A 110 2.13 34.50 10.32
N GLY A 111 2.39 35.41 11.27
CA GLY A 111 3.40 36.46 11.11
C GLY A 111 3.00 37.56 10.11
N LEU A 112 1.72 37.65 9.76
CA LEU A 112 1.18 38.62 8.81
C LEU A 112 0.86 39.95 9.50
N LYS A 113 1.43 41.03 8.95
CA LYS A 113 1.20 42.42 9.43
C LYS A 113 0.06 43.11 8.69
N CYS A 114 -0.16 42.74 7.43
CA CYS A 114 -1.19 43.29 6.56
C CYS A 114 -1.47 42.30 5.42
N GLY A 115 -2.60 42.49 4.76
CA GLY A 115 -3.04 41.74 3.59
C GLY A 115 -4.00 40.59 3.86
N THR A 116 -4.20 39.74 2.85
CA THR A 116 -5.14 38.60 2.92
C THR A 116 -4.42 37.26 2.92
N ALA A 117 -4.91 36.30 3.71
CA ALA A 117 -4.34 34.96 3.78
C ALA A 117 -5.40 33.92 4.14
N ASP A 118 -5.16 32.64 3.88
CA ASP A 118 -6.02 31.58 4.37
C ASP A 118 -5.81 31.32 5.86
N ASP A 119 -6.88 30.92 6.55
CA ASP A 119 -6.81 30.50 7.96
C ASP A 119 -6.44 29.02 8.12
N GLY A 120 -6.13 28.31 7.02
CA GLY A 120 -5.90 26.88 6.97
C GLY A 120 -7.15 26.00 7.19
N CYS A 121 -8.33 26.61 7.35
CA CYS A 121 -9.60 25.93 7.65
C CYS A 121 -10.69 26.21 6.60
N GLY A 122 -10.32 26.81 5.47
CA GLY A 122 -11.23 27.18 4.39
C GLY A 122 -11.83 28.59 4.51
N GLY A 123 -11.38 29.38 5.49
CA GLY A 123 -11.66 30.81 5.63
C GLY A 123 -10.51 31.68 5.12
N VAL A 124 -10.80 32.97 4.95
CA VAL A 124 -9.81 34.01 4.57
C VAL A 124 -9.70 35.02 5.71
N LEU A 125 -8.47 35.24 6.17
CA LEU A 125 -8.08 36.28 7.11
C LEU A 125 -7.82 37.59 6.37
N GLN A 126 -8.28 38.69 6.97
CA GLN A 126 -8.07 40.05 6.50
C GLN A 126 -7.22 40.79 7.55
N CYS A 127 -5.91 40.86 7.33
CA CYS A 127 -4.93 41.40 8.28
C CYS A 127 -4.79 42.93 8.20
N GLY A 128 -5.76 43.60 7.57
CA GLY A 128 -5.73 45.04 7.27
C GLY A 128 -5.08 45.35 5.94
N ALA A 129 -5.25 46.58 5.44
CA ALA A 129 -4.63 47.00 4.19
C ALA A 129 -3.12 47.22 4.39
N CYS A 130 -2.29 46.73 3.46
CA CYS A 130 -0.89 47.08 3.47
C CYS A 130 -0.71 48.54 3.06
N VAL A 131 0.02 49.29 3.88
CA VAL A 131 0.38 50.68 3.62
C VAL A 131 1.90 50.79 3.62
N PRO A 132 2.52 51.33 2.56
CA PRO A 132 1.88 51.83 1.33
C PRO A 132 1.20 50.71 0.52
N ALA A 133 0.12 51.06 -0.18
CA ALA A 133 -0.52 50.12 -1.09
C ALA A 133 0.47 49.76 -2.22
N CYS A 134 0.49 48.49 -2.60
CA CYS A 134 1.31 48.04 -3.72
C CYS A 134 0.91 48.77 -5.02
N GLN A 135 1.86 48.96 -5.92
CA GLN A 135 1.64 49.60 -7.21
C GLN A 135 0.58 48.83 -8.03
N PRO A 136 -0.09 49.46 -9.00
CA PRO A 136 -1.04 48.77 -9.88
C PRO A 136 -0.40 47.61 -10.66
N ASP A 137 0.92 47.62 -10.87
CA ASP A 137 1.69 46.56 -11.53
C ASP A 137 2.21 45.49 -10.55
N GLU A 138 1.90 45.61 -9.27
CA GLU A 138 2.30 44.69 -8.20
C GLU A 138 1.07 43.96 -7.62
N MET A 139 1.28 42.73 -7.18
CA MET A 139 0.34 41.97 -6.37
C MET A 139 0.80 41.94 -4.91
N GLU A 140 -0.16 41.93 -4.00
CA GLU A 140 0.10 41.83 -2.56
C GLU A 140 0.22 40.36 -2.15
N CYS A 141 1.40 39.97 -1.72
CA CYS A 141 1.71 38.64 -1.23
C CYS A 141 2.00 38.72 0.27
N CYS A 142 0.97 38.51 1.11
CA CYS A 142 1.14 38.34 2.56
C CYS A 142 1.94 39.47 3.25
N GLY A 143 1.77 40.72 2.81
CA GLY A 143 2.49 41.87 3.35
C GLY A 143 3.72 42.33 2.54
N ALA A 144 4.04 41.65 1.44
CA ALA A 144 5.07 42.06 0.49
C ALA A 144 4.47 42.41 -0.87
N CYS A 145 4.98 43.47 -1.52
CA CYS A 145 4.62 43.80 -2.90
C CYS A 145 5.53 43.03 -3.86
N ILE A 146 4.92 42.26 -4.76
CA ILE A 146 5.62 41.44 -5.76
C ILE A 146 5.13 41.87 -7.15
N PRO A 147 6.00 41.98 -8.17
CA PRO A 147 5.58 42.29 -9.53
C PRO A 147 4.56 41.28 -10.07
N LYS A 148 3.51 41.77 -10.75
CA LYS A 148 2.51 40.88 -11.39
C LYS A 148 3.10 39.99 -12.48
N SER A 149 4.27 40.35 -13.03
CA SER A 149 5.01 39.55 -14.01
C SER A 149 5.39 38.15 -13.49
N ASP A 150 5.53 37.98 -12.17
CA ASP A 150 5.85 36.68 -11.57
C ASP A 150 4.65 35.71 -11.58
N GLY A 151 3.43 36.23 -11.74
CA GLY A 151 2.20 35.44 -11.84
C GLY A 151 1.81 34.63 -10.59
N ARG A 152 2.67 34.60 -9.56
CA ARG A 152 2.45 33.96 -8.27
C ARG A 152 3.34 34.58 -7.19
N CYS A 153 2.97 34.40 -5.94
CA CYS A 153 3.85 34.72 -4.82
C CYS A 153 5.09 33.80 -4.84
N PRO A 154 6.30 34.35 -4.70
CA PRO A 154 7.51 33.55 -4.75
C PRO A 154 7.65 32.73 -3.45
N GLU A 155 8.31 31.57 -3.55
CA GLU A 155 8.38 30.57 -2.45
C GLU A 155 9.10 31.09 -1.19
N ASN A 156 9.90 32.15 -1.33
CA ASN A 156 10.57 32.84 -0.22
C ASN A 156 9.60 33.73 0.59
N VAL A 157 8.48 34.15 0.00
CA VAL A 157 7.37 34.75 0.73
C VAL A 157 6.57 33.59 1.30
N HIS A 158 6.81 33.28 2.58
CA HIS A 158 6.06 32.29 3.32
C HIS A 158 4.62 32.78 3.56
N CYS A 159 3.82 32.79 2.52
CA CYS A 159 2.38 32.63 2.69
C CYS A 159 2.14 31.19 3.16
N PRO A 160 1.33 30.94 4.20
CA PRO A 160 0.71 29.63 4.33
C PRO A 160 0.06 29.33 2.98
N LYS A 161 0.32 28.15 2.41
CA LYS A 161 0.03 27.85 1.01
C LYS A 161 -1.37 28.32 0.62
N ALA A 162 -1.44 29.44 -0.09
CA ALA A 162 -2.62 29.81 -0.83
C ALA A 162 -2.88 28.65 -1.78
N ASN A 163 -3.98 27.94 -1.56
CA ASN A 163 -4.51 27.05 -2.59
C ASN A 163 -4.60 27.90 -3.85
N PRO A 164 -3.97 27.51 -4.98
CA PRO A 164 -4.04 28.31 -6.19
C PRO A 164 -5.51 28.59 -6.49
N LEU A 165 -5.85 29.87 -6.64
CA LEU A 165 -7.19 30.33 -7.00
C LEU A 165 -7.69 29.47 -8.18
N PRO A 166 -8.94 28.98 -8.15
CA PRO A 166 -9.48 28.21 -9.27
C PRO A 166 -9.38 29.08 -10.52
N THR A 167 -8.55 28.65 -11.46
CA THR A 167 -8.51 29.17 -12.82
C THR A 167 -9.89 28.95 -13.42
N ARG A 168 -10.67 30.03 -13.53
CA ARG A 168 -11.86 30.07 -14.38
C ARG A 168 -11.44 30.30 -15.81
#